data_AF-B3RLG2-F1
#
_entry.id   AF-B3RLG2-F1
#
_cell.length_a   1.000
_cell.length_b   1.000
_cell.length_c   1.000
_cell.angle_alpha   90.00
_cell.angle_beta   90.00
_cell.angle_gamma   90.00
#
_symmetry.space_group_name_H-M   'P 1'
#
loop_
_entity.id
_entity.type
_entity.pdbx_description
1 polymer ?
#
loop_
_entity_poly.entity_id
_entity_poly.type
_entity_poly.pdbx_seq_one_letter_code
_entity_poly.pdbx_strand_id
1 'polypeptide(L)'
;MVLSTLPYEYDCLAALKQVLPEASYIEVNPLPVDVGMQIIDDWLSSASRTVSQQQREIMTVAAKQCSLPLYLKLVFDQARRWYSYHTITSADLPVTIPTVISLLFDKLERQHGKMLVSRALSYITASPSGVAESELEDLLSCDDVVLQDVYQYWLPPVRRIPPLLWTRIRSEIDEYLVERETDNNRVIYWYHRQFIEVARARYLHNEGVVREIHSLCADYYLGTWANQEKPFKYTDKQ
;
A
#
# COMPACT_ATOMS: atom_id res chain seq x y z
N MET A 1 0.29 20.87 -23.19
CA MET A 1 -0.27 19.90 -22.22
C MET A 1 0.00 18.52 -22.76
N VAL A 2 0.63 17.63 -21.97
CA VAL A 2 0.88 16.23 -22.36
C VAL A 2 -0.09 15.36 -21.58
N LEU A 3 -0.81 14.48 -22.27
CA LEU A 3 -1.77 13.54 -21.67
C LEU A 3 -1.22 12.12 -21.85
N SER A 4 -1.29 11.31 -20.79
CA SER A 4 -0.95 9.89 -20.84
C SER A 4 -2.22 9.08 -20.68
N THR A 5 -2.44 8.10 -21.55
CA THR A 5 -3.61 7.22 -21.52
C THR A 5 -3.18 5.78 -21.72
N LEU A 6 -3.81 4.85 -21.01
CA LEU A 6 -3.65 3.42 -21.27
C LEU A 6 -4.50 3.02 -22.49
N PRO A 7 -4.05 2.07 -23.34
CA PRO A 7 -4.75 1.76 -24.58
C PRO A 7 -6.16 1.20 -24.39
N TYR A 8 -6.41 0.54 -23.25
CA TYR A 8 -7.63 -0.24 -22.98
C TYR A 8 -8.38 0.20 -21.72
N GLU A 9 -7.92 1.22 -20.99
CA GLU A 9 -8.62 1.69 -19.80
C GLU A 9 -9.51 2.89 -20.10
N TYR A 10 -10.77 2.81 -19.68
CA TYR A 10 -11.77 3.89 -19.69
C TYR A 10 -12.06 4.50 -21.06
N ASP A 11 -11.69 3.81 -22.15
CA ASP A 11 -11.88 4.24 -23.55
C ASP A 11 -11.31 5.63 -23.89
N CYS A 12 -10.40 6.15 -23.05
CA CYS A 12 -9.84 7.50 -23.18
C CYS A 12 -9.09 7.67 -24.51
N LEU A 13 -8.28 6.69 -24.91
CA LEU A 13 -7.52 6.74 -26.16
C LEU A 13 -8.45 6.74 -27.38
N ALA A 14 -9.53 5.95 -27.35
CA ALA A 14 -10.50 5.90 -28.44
C ALA A 14 -11.22 7.24 -28.61
N ALA A 15 -11.62 7.87 -27.50
CA ALA A 15 -12.22 9.19 -27.52
C ALA A 15 -11.26 10.27 -28.04
N LEU A 16 -9.99 10.27 -27.61
CA LEU A 16 -8.99 11.23 -28.07
C LEU A 16 -8.73 11.09 -29.58
N LYS A 17 -8.67 9.86 -30.10
CA LYS A 17 -8.45 9.57 -31.53
C LYS A 17 -9.55 10.13 -32.43
N GLN A 18 -10.74 10.42 -31.91
CA GLN A 18 -11.81 11.08 -32.66
C GLN A 18 -11.62 12.61 -32.78
N VAL A 19 -10.81 13.21 -31.90
CA VAL A 19 -10.70 14.67 -31.76
C VAL A 19 -9.34 15.20 -32.23
N LEU A 20 -8.25 14.46 -31.98
CA LEU A 20 -6.89 14.91 -32.25
C LEU A 20 -6.26 14.18 -33.45
N PRO A 21 -5.41 14.86 -34.25
CA PRO A 21 -4.76 14.26 -35.42
C PRO A 21 -3.68 13.25 -35.02
N GLU A 22 -3.41 12.25 -35.88
CA GLU A 22 -2.46 11.16 -35.62
C GLU A 22 -1.04 11.63 -35.27
N ALA A 23 -0.60 12.78 -35.80
CA ALA A 23 0.70 13.37 -35.48
C ALA A 23 0.85 13.82 -34.01
N SER A 24 -0.25 13.86 -33.24
CA SER A 24 -0.25 14.25 -31.83
C SER A 24 0.00 13.06 -30.89
N TYR A 25 0.22 11.85 -31.42
CA TYR A 25 0.36 10.64 -30.63
C TYR A 25 1.78 10.10 -30.69
N ILE A 26 2.29 9.69 -29.53
CA ILE A 26 3.56 9.00 -29.39
C ILE A 26 3.28 7.74 -28.58
N GLU A 27 3.52 6.57 -29.17
CA GLU A 27 3.39 5.30 -28.48
C GLU A 27 4.61 5.07 -27.57
N VAL A 28 4.35 4.78 -26.30
CA VAL A 28 5.38 4.42 -25.33
C VAL A 28 5.49 2.90 -25.31
N ASN A 29 6.55 2.38 -25.92
CA ASN A 29 6.81 0.94 -25.95
C ASN A 29 7.14 0.40 -24.55
N PRO A 30 6.88 -0.90 -24.30
CA PRO A 30 7.31 -1.57 -23.07
C PRO A 30 8.82 -1.45 -22.87
N LEU A 31 9.23 -1.33 -21.61
CA LEU A 31 10.65 -1.19 -21.27
C LEU A 31 11.42 -2.47 -21.67
N PRO A 32 12.52 -2.37 -22.43
CA PRO A 32 13.38 -3.50 -22.72
C PRO A 32 13.94 -4.12 -21.44
N VAL A 33 14.06 -5.45 -21.41
CA VAL A 33 14.44 -6.20 -20.19
C VAL A 33 15.87 -5.93 -19.76
N ASP A 34 16.77 -5.76 -20.72
CA ASP A 34 18.16 -5.35 -20.50
C ASP A 34 18.23 -4.00 -19.79
N VAL A 35 17.47 -3.01 -20.28
CA VAL A 35 17.36 -1.68 -19.64
C VAL A 35 16.72 -1.80 -18.26
N GLY A 36 15.65 -2.58 -18.11
CA GLY A 36 15.00 -2.82 -16.83
C GLY A 36 15.92 -3.44 -15.77
N MET A 37 16.73 -4.42 -16.17
CA MET A 37 17.73 -5.02 -15.29
C MET A 37 18.86 -4.07 -14.96
N GLN A 38 19.28 -3.23 -15.92
CA GLN A 38 20.29 -2.19 -15.67
C GLN A 38 19.81 -1.17 -14.64
N ILE A 39 18.54 -0.74 -14.72
CA ILE A 39 17.92 0.13 -13.70
C ILE A 39 17.94 -0.53 -12.32
N ILE A 40 17.62 -1.83 -12.23
CA ILE A 40 17.67 -2.54 -10.96
C ILE A 40 19.11 -2.64 -10.43
N ASP A 41 20.09 -2.92 -11.29
CA ASP A 41 21.50 -3.00 -10.93
C ASP A 41 22.01 -1.62 -10.41
N ASP A 42 21.59 -0.52 -11.02
CA ASP A 42 21.89 0.85 -10.56
C ASP A 42 21.25 1.15 -9.20
N TRP A 43 19.98 0.76 -9.00
CA TRP A 43 19.30 0.92 -7.71
C TRP A 43 19.95 0.08 -6.60
N LEU A 44 20.32 -1.17 -6.89
CA LEU A 44 21.04 -2.03 -5.94
C LEU A 44 22.39 -1.43 -5.56
N SER A 45 23.13 -0.91 -6.53
CA SER A 45 24.41 -0.25 -6.31
C SER A 45 24.25 1.00 -5.44
N SER A 46 23.23 1.82 -5.70
CA SER A 46 22.93 3.00 -4.87
C SER A 46 22.56 2.64 -3.44
N ALA A 47 21.92 1.48 -3.23
CA ALA A 47 21.56 0.95 -1.92
C ALA A 47 22.69 0.15 -1.26
N SER A 48 23.89 0.07 -1.87
CA SER A 48 25.02 -0.75 -1.41
C SER A 48 24.63 -2.22 -1.21
N ARG A 49 23.83 -2.77 -2.12
CA ARG A 49 23.35 -4.15 -2.13
C ARG A 49 23.82 -4.89 -3.37
N THR A 50 23.95 -6.20 -3.23
CA THR A 50 24.23 -7.13 -4.34
C THR A 50 23.30 -8.34 -4.24
N VAL A 51 23.03 -8.98 -5.37
CA VAL A 51 22.21 -10.19 -5.46
C VAL A 51 23.05 -11.34 -6.02
N SER A 52 22.72 -12.58 -5.65
CA SER A 52 23.38 -13.75 -6.21
C SER A 52 22.99 -13.96 -7.68
N GLN A 53 23.78 -14.76 -8.41
CA GLN A 53 23.46 -15.09 -9.81
C GLN A 53 22.08 -15.75 -9.93
N GLN A 54 21.74 -16.68 -9.04
CA GLN A 54 20.43 -17.34 -9.02
C GLN A 54 19.28 -16.35 -8.79
N GLN A 55 19.45 -15.41 -7.85
CA GLN A 55 18.47 -14.36 -7.59
C GLN A 55 18.29 -13.46 -8.81
N ARG A 56 19.40 -13.10 -9.49
CA ARG A 56 19.38 -12.28 -10.70
C ARG A 56 18.68 -12.97 -11.87
N GLU A 57 18.87 -14.27 -12.04
CA GLU A 57 18.18 -15.05 -13.07
C GLU A 57 16.67 -15.03 -12.87
N ILE A 58 16.19 -15.21 -11.62
CA ILE A 58 14.76 -15.15 -11.30
C ILE A 58 14.20 -13.75 -11.56
N MET A 59 14.90 -12.69 -11.13
CA MET A 59 14.52 -11.31 -11.40
C MET A 59 14.41 -11.02 -12.91
N THR A 60 15.34 -11.56 -13.70
CA THR A 60 15.33 -11.40 -15.17
C THR A 60 14.13 -12.11 -15.79
N VAL A 61 13.78 -13.32 -15.33
CA VAL A 61 12.60 -14.05 -15.80
C VAL A 61 11.32 -13.30 -15.45
N ALA A 62 11.23 -12.74 -14.24
CA ALA A 62 10.12 -11.91 -13.80
C ALA A 62 9.99 -10.62 -14.65
N ALA A 63 11.08 -9.90 -14.89
CA ALA A 63 11.11 -8.68 -15.69
C ALA A 63 10.74 -8.91 -17.17
N LYS A 64 11.01 -10.10 -17.72
CA LYS A 64 10.53 -10.50 -19.06
C LYS A 64 9.02 -10.58 -19.15
N GLN A 65 8.34 -10.94 -18.06
CA GLN A 65 6.90 -11.12 -18.03
C GLN A 65 6.16 -9.81 -17.69
N CYS A 66 6.79 -8.92 -16.92
CA CYS A 66 6.24 -7.61 -16.60
C CYS A 66 7.34 -6.53 -16.65
N SER A 67 7.29 -5.70 -17.69
CA SER A 67 8.25 -4.61 -17.94
C SER A 67 7.78 -3.25 -17.43
N LEU A 68 6.73 -3.21 -16.60
CA LEU A 68 6.22 -1.96 -16.06
C LEU A 68 7.19 -1.40 -14.99
N PRO A 69 7.51 -0.09 -15.00
CA PRO A 69 8.44 0.50 -14.04
C PRO A 69 8.08 0.25 -12.56
N LEU A 70 6.78 0.29 -12.22
CA LEU A 70 6.32 -0.04 -10.87
C LEU A 70 6.67 -1.48 -10.48
N TYR A 71 6.57 -2.42 -11.40
CA TYR A 71 6.94 -3.81 -11.13
C TYR A 71 8.43 -3.94 -10.81
N LEU A 72 9.29 -3.30 -11.61
CA LEU A 72 10.73 -3.29 -11.36
C LEU A 72 11.07 -2.67 -10.00
N LYS A 73 10.39 -1.59 -9.62
CA LYS A 73 10.52 -0.97 -8.30
C LYS A 73 10.13 -1.94 -7.18
N LEU A 74 9.00 -2.64 -7.30
CA LEU A 74 8.57 -3.65 -6.32
C LEU A 74 9.55 -4.83 -6.22
N VAL A 75 10.10 -5.29 -7.36
CA VAL A 75 11.12 -6.36 -7.39
C VAL A 75 12.38 -5.89 -6.68
N PHE A 76 12.86 -4.67 -6.98
CA PHE A 76 14.01 -4.07 -6.32
C PHE A 76 13.81 -3.92 -4.80
N ASP A 77 12.64 -3.43 -4.38
CA ASP A 77 12.31 -3.22 -2.96
C ASP A 77 12.29 -4.53 -2.17
N GLN A 78 11.93 -5.64 -2.80
CA GLN A 78 12.09 -6.98 -2.23
C GLN A 78 13.54 -7.47 -2.26
N ALA A 79 14.22 -7.30 -3.40
CA ALA A 79 15.59 -7.77 -3.60
C ALA A 79 16.59 -7.13 -2.64
N ARG A 80 16.43 -5.83 -2.31
CA ARG A 80 17.31 -5.13 -1.35
C ARG A 80 17.24 -5.71 0.07
N ARG A 81 16.23 -6.51 0.39
CA ARG A 81 16.03 -7.18 1.68
C ARG A 81 16.51 -8.64 1.69
N TRP A 82 16.97 -9.16 0.55
CA TRP A 82 17.46 -10.55 0.47
C TRP A 82 18.87 -10.69 1.02
N TYR A 83 19.11 -11.83 1.66
CA TYR A 83 20.47 -12.29 1.95
C TYR A 83 20.94 -13.21 0.83
N SER A 84 22.26 -13.39 0.71
CA SER A 84 22.87 -14.24 -0.33
C SER A 84 22.44 -15.72 -0.24
N TYR A 85 22.10 -16.19 0.95
CA TYR A 85 21.65 -17.56 1.22
C TYR A 85 20.12 -17.74 1.14
N HIS A 86 19.35 -16.70 0.82
CA HIS A 86 17.92 -16.85 0.60
C HIS A 86 17.66 -17.56 -0.73
N THR A 87 17.02 -18.73 -0.64
CA THR A 87 16.47 -19.44 -1.80
C THR A 87 15.19 -18.73 -2.25
N ILE A 88 15.29 -17.94 -3.32
CA ILE A 88 14.14 -17.28 -3.94
C ILE A 88 13.57 -18.21 -5.00
N THR A 89 12.25 -18.24 -5.13
CA THR A 89 11.54 -18.99 -6.16
C THR A 89 10.65 -18.06 -6.98
N SER A 90 10.08 -18.57 -8.08
CA SER A 90 9.09 -17.83 -8.86
C SER A 90 7.82 -17.47 -8.07
N ALA A 91 7.53 -18.17 -6.97
CA ALA A 91 6.42 -17.86 -6.08
C ALA A 91 6.66 -16.57 -5.27
N ASP A 92 7.92 -16.24 -5.00
CA ASP A 92 8.30 -15.04 -4.23
C ASP A 92 8.28 -13.77 -5.10
N LEU A 93 8.37 -13.94 -6.43
CA LEU A 93 8.28 -12.89 -7.43
C LEU A 93 7.14 -13.19 -8.42
N PRO A 94 5.87 -13.06 -7.99
CA PRO A 94 4.75 -13.19 -8.89
C PRO A 94 4.82 -12.11 -9.97
N VAL A 95 4.26 -12.38 -11.14
CA VAL A 95 4.52 -11.59 -12.36
C VAL A 95 3.53 -10.47 -12.59
N THR A 96 2.51 -10.35 -11.74
CA THR A 96 1.51 -9.28 -11.82
C THR A 96 1.65 -8.34 -10.62
N ILE A 97 1.55 -7.04 -10.88
CA ILE A 97 1.65 -6.00 -9.85
C ILE A 97 0.64 -6.23 -8.71
N PRO A 98 -0.66 -6.53 -8.98
CA PRO A 98 -1.62 -6.79 -7.91
C PRO A 98 -1.22 -7.93 -6.97
N THR A 99 -0.64 -9.00 -7.51
CA THR A 99 -0.21 -10.16 -6.72
C THR A 99 1.04 -9.85 -5.91
N VAL A 100 1.99 -9.07 -6.44
CA VAL A 100 3.15 -8.61 -5.67
C VAL A 100 2.72 -7.72 -4.50
N ILE A 101 1.82 -6.77 -4.74
CA ILE A 101 1.28 -5.90 -3.68
C ILE A 101 0.51 -6.74 -2.64
N SER A 102 -0.26 -7.74 -3.08
CA SER A 102 -0.96 -8.65 -2.17
C SER A 102 0.02 -9.45 -1.28
N LEU A 103 1.14 -9.90 -1.85
CA LEU A 103 2.20 -10.59 -1.10
C LEU A 103 2.90 -9.66 -0.10
N LEU A 104 3.10 -8.38 -0.45
CA LEU A 104 3.60 -7.37 0.47
C LEU A 104 2.64 -7.20 1.66
N PHE A 105 1.34 -7.08 1.40
CA PHE A 105 0.32 -6.98 2.44
C PHE A 105 0.25 -8.24 3.31
N ASP A 106 0.36 -9.44 2.73
CA ASP A 106 0.44 -10.68 3.51
C ASP A 106 1.63 -10.68 4.48
N LYS A 107 2.80 -10.18 4.05
CA LYS A 107 4.00 -10.09 4.89
C LYS A 107 3.77 -9.12 6.05
N LEU A 108 3.19 -7.95 5.79
CA LEU A 108 2.85 -6.97 6.83
C LEU A 108 1.87 -7.53 7.86
N GLU A 109 0.79 -8.17 7.40
CA GLU A 109 -0.23 -8.77 8.26
C GLU A 109 0.37 -9.84 9.18
N ARG A 110 1.30 -10.66 8.67
CA ARG A 110 1.99 -11.68 9.48
C ARG A 110 2.92 -11.06 10.54
N GLN A 111 3.54 -9.93 10.23
CA GLN A 111 4.51 -9.28 11.13
C GLN A 111 3.86 -8.40 12.19
N HIS A 112 2.79 -7.67 11.83
CA HIS A 112 2.20 -6.64 12.68
C HIS A 112 0.78 -6.95 13.17
N GLY A 113 0.22 -8.08 12.75
CA GLY A 113 -1.14 -8.46 13.07
C GLY A 113 -2.12 -8.06 11.96
N LYS A 114 -2.93 -9.03 11.54
CA LYS A 114 -3.85 -8.86 10.40
C LYS A 114 -4.89 -7.77 10.64
N MET A 115 -5.46 -7.71 11.84
CA MET A 115 -6.53 -6.75 12.15
C MET A 115 -6.00 -5.31 12.07
N LEU A 116 -4.90 -5.03 12.76
CA LEU A 116 -4.27 -3.72 12.79
C LEU A 116 -3.89 -3.24 11.37
N VAL A 117 -3.20 -4.09 10.59
CA VAL A 117 -2.79 -3.75 9.22
C VAL A 117 -4.00 -3.53 8.33
N SER A 118 -4.98 -4.45 8.36
CA SER A 118 -6.20 -4.34 7.56
C SER A 118 -6.92 -3.03 7.82
N ARG A 119 -7.07 -2.62 9.10
CA ARG A 119 -7.79 -1.40 9.46
C ARG A 119 -7.00 -0.15 9.10
N ALA A 120 -5.70 -0.10 9.39
CA ALA A 120 -4.85 1.03 9.00
C ALA A 120 -4.88 1.28 7.49
N LEU A 121 -4.71 0.22 6.69
CA LEU A 121 -4.75 0.34 5.23
C LEU A 121 -6.16 0.63 4.70
N SER A 122 -7.23 0.19 5.39
CA SER A 122 -8.61 0.55 5.07
C SER A 122 -8.84 2.04 5.25
N TYR A 123 -8.41 2.63 6.36
CA TYR A 123 -8.57 4.07 6.63
C TYR A 123 -7.83 4.93 5.60
N ILE A 124 -6.59 4.58 5.26
CA ILE A 124 -5.84 5.27 4.20
C ILE A 124 -6.57 5.16 2.85
N THR A 125 -7.10 3.99 2.53
CA THR A 125 -7.77 3.73 1.23
C THR A 125 -9.15 4.36 1.13
N ALA A 126 -9.88 4.45 2.25
CA ALA A 126 -11.20 5.05 2.34
C ALA A 126 -11.16 6.59 2.36
N SER A 127 -9.99 7.19 2.60
CA SER A 127 -9.80 8.64 2.69
C SER A 127 -9.29 9.22 1.36
N PRO A 128 -10.16 9.77 0.50
CA PRO A 128 -9.79 10.17 -0.86
C PRO A 128 -8.77 11.33 -0.91
N SER A 129 -8.79 12.20 0.10
CA SER A 129 -7.86 13.33 0.23
C SER A 129 -6.56 12.98 0.96
N GLY A 130 -6.40 11.73 1.42
CA GLY A 130 -5.39 11.33 2.39
C GLY A 130 -5.87 11.43 3.84
N VAL A 131 -5.06 10.92 4.74
CA VAL A 131 -5.29 10.94 6.21
C VAL A 131 -4.03 11.44 6.90
N ALA A 132 -4.13 12.33 7.88
CA ALA A 132 -2.96 12.73 8.66
C ALA A 132 -2.51 11.58 9.59
N GLU A 133 -1.24 11.54 9.98
CA GLU A 133 -0.75 10.47 10.87
C GLU A 133 -1.47 10.47 12.22
N SER A 134 -1.68 11.65 12.80
CA SER A 134 -2.45 11.80 14.05
C SER A 134 -3.89 11.34 13.88
N GLU A 135 -4.52 11.64 12.73
CA GLU A 135 -5.89 11.18 12.43
C GLU A 135 -5.95 9.66 12.30
N LEU A 136 -4.95 9.05 11.65
CA LEU A 136 -4.89 7.60 11.53
C LEU A 136 -4.71 6.92 12.89
N GLU A 137 -3.84 7.46 13.76
CA GLU A 137 -3.69 6.97 15.13
C GLU A 137 -4.98 7.11 15.94
N ASP A 138 -5.71 8.21 15.77
CA ASP A 138 -7.00 8.43 16.41
C ASP A 138 -8.08 7.49 15.91
N LEU A 139 -8.18 7.29 14.60
CA LEU A 139 -9.13 6.36 13.97
C LEU A 139 -8.89 4.93 14.47
N LEU A 140 -7.64 4.49 14.51
CA LEU A 140 -7.25 3.19 15.06
C LEU A 140 -7.56 3.08 16.56
N SER A 141 -7.46 4.18 17.29
CA SER A 141 -7.80 4.25 18.71
C SER A 141 -9.29 4.33 18.99
N CYS A 142 -10.08 4.77 18.01
CA CYS A 142 -11.54 4.76 18.07
C CYS A 142 -12.11 3.43 17.56
N ASP A 143 -11.29 2.51 17.03
CA ASP A 143 -11.74 1.22 16.52
C ASP A 143 -11.65 0.15 17.61
N ASP A 144 -12.80 -0.25 18.16
CA ASP A 144 -12.85 -1.23 19.25
C ASP A 144 -12.30 -2.59 18.85
N VAL A 145 -12.44 -2.96 17.57
CA VAL A 145 -11.94 -4.25 17.05
C VAL A 145 -10.42 -4.24 17.01
N VAL A 146 -9.81 -3.13 16.61
CA VAL A 146 -8.35 -2.95 16.66
C VAL A 146 -7.85 -2.98 18.10
N LEU A 147 -8.48 -2.20 18.99
CA LEU A 147 -8.07 -2.14 20.39
C LEU A 147 -8.20 -3.48 21.09
N GLN A 148 -9.23 -4.27 20.78
CA GLN A 148 -9.41 -5.60 21.34
C GLN A 148 -8.36 -6.60 20.84
N ASP A 149 -7.92 -6.48 19.58
CA ASP A 149 -6.83 -7.29 19.02
C ASP A 149 -5.47 -6.91 19.65
N VAL A 150 -5.22 -5.61 19.83
CA VAL A 150 -3.97 -5.09 20.43
C VAL A 150 -3.88 -5.39 21.93
N TYR A 151 -4.99 -5.24 22.66
CA TYR A 151 -5.08 -5.39 24.11
C TYR A 151 -5.77 -6.69 24.50
N GLN A 152 -5.28 -7.82 23.98
CA GLN A 152 -5.94 -9.11 24.15
C GLN A 152 -5.95 -9.63 25.60
N TYR A 153 -4.92 -9.33 26.38
CA TYR A 153 -4.67 -9.95 27.70
C TYR A 153 -4.58 -8.95 28.86
N TRP A 154 -4.73 -7.66 28.60
CA TRP A 154 -4.61 -6.61 29.61
C TRP A 154 -5.27 -5.32 29.14
N LEU A 155 -5.56 -4.42 30.08
CA LEU A 155 -6.14 -3.12 29.79
C LEU A 155 -5.16 -1.98 30.09
N PRO A 156 -4.94 -1.06 29.14
CA PRO A 156 -4.14 0.12 29.41
C PRO A 156 -4.91 1.13 30.27
N PRO A 157 -4.20 1.97 31.03
CA PRO A 157 -4.83 3.09 31.76
C PRO A 157 -5.58 4.04 30.83
N VAL A 158 -5.08 4.20 29.60
CA VAL A 158 -5.73 4.95 28.51
C VAL A 158 -5.82 4.03 27.30
N ARG A 159 -7.04 3.72 26.87
CA ARG A 159 -7.31 2.78 25.78
C ARG A 159 -7.15 3.47 24.41
N ARG A 160 -5.90 3.63 23.99
CA ARG A 160 -5.48 4.25 22.73
C ARG A 160 -4.40 3.39 22.09
N ILE A 161 -4.27 3.38 20.76
CA ILE A 161 -3.22 2.58 20.12
C ILE A 161 -1.82 3.06 20.60
N PRO A 162 -0.87 2.16 20.93
CA PRO A 162 0.51 2.57 21.14
C PRO A 162 1.09 3.14 19.83
N PRO A 163 1.60 4.38 19.80
CA PRO A 163 2.03 5.04 18.56
C PRO A 163 3.05 4.22 17.75
N LEU A 164 3.94 3.51 18.46
CA LEU A 164 4.97 2.64 17.86
C LEU A 164 4.42 1.54 16.95
N LEU A 165 3.16 1.12 17.11
CA LEU A 165 2.57 0.09 16.25
C LEU A 165 2.39 0.59 14.82
N TRP A 166 1.83 1.78 14.65
CA TRP A 166 1.69 2.40 13.33
C TRP A 166 3.05 2.76 12.74
N THR A 167 3.96 3.36 13.53
CA THR A 167 5.30 3.74 13.05
C THR A 167 6.05 2.56 12.44
N ARG A 168 5.94 1.35 13.03
CA ARG A 168 6.56 0.13 12.49
C ARG A 168 5.94 -0.29 11.16
N ILE A 169 4.61 -0.31 11.08
CA ILE A 169 3.91 -0.64 9.82
C ILE A 169 4.31 0.36 8.73
N ARG A 170 4.26 1.65 9.04
CA ARG A 170 4.63 2.71 8.10
C ARG A 170 6.05 2.51 7.57
N SER A 171 7.02 2.25 8.45
CA SER A 171 8.42 2.10 8.03
C SER A 171 8.65 0.98 6.99
N GLU A 172 7.78 -0.02 6.95
CA GLU A 172 7.86 -1.12 5.98
C GLU A 172 7.27 -0.76 4.61
N ILE A 173 6.36 0.22 4.54
CA ILE A 173 5.63 0.65 3.34
C ILE A 173 5.84 2.11 2.95
N ASP A 174 6.77 2.81 3.60
CA ASP A 174 6.97 4.26 3.45
C ASP A 174 7.19 4.64 1.97
N GLU A 175 7.92 3.82 1.23
CA GLU A 175 8.20 4.00 -0.21
C GLU A 175 6.96 3.87 -1.12
N TYR A 176 5.85 3.36 -0.58
CA TYR A 176 4.57 3.22 -1.29
C TYR A 176 3.53 4.24 -0.83
N LEU A 177 3.90 5.09 0.13
CA LEU A 177 3.10 6.21 0.59
C LEU A 177 3.72 7.52 0.08
N VAL A 178 2.87 8.51 -0.11
CA VAL A 178 3.26 9.88 -0.40
C VAL A 178 2.63 10.79 0.63
N GLU A 179 3.34 11.84 0.94
CA GLU A 179 2.84 12.92 1.76
C GLU A 179 2.38 14.05 0.86
N ARG A 180 1.19 14.57 1.16
CA ARG A 180 0.57 15.69 0.45
C ARG A 180 0.11 16.71 1.46
N GLU A 181 -0.04 17.94 1.02
CA GLU A 181 -0.64 18.99 1.83
C GLU A 181 -2.09 19.18 1.37
N THR A 182 -3.03 18.99 2.30
CA THR A 182 -4.47 19.16 2.09
C THR A 182 -4.98 19.98 3.27
N ASP A 183 -5.69 21.09 3.01
CA ASP A 183 -6.30 21.93 4.06
C ASP A 183 -5.33 22.36 5.18
N ASN A 184 -4.09 22.72 4.80
CA ASN A 184 -2.96 23.06 5.69
C ASN A 184 -2.48 21.92 6.61
N ASN A 185 -2.91 20.68 6.36
CA ASN A 185 -2.45 19.49 7.05
C ASN A 185 -1.63 18.60 6.11
N ARG A 186 -0.57 17.99 6.68
CA ARG A 186 0.21 16.97 6.00
C ARG A 186 -0.50 15.62 6.14
N VAL A 187 -0.92 15.08 5.01
CA VAL A 187 -1.66 13.82 4.92
C VAL A 187 -0.85 12.78 4.17
N ILE A 188 -0.99 11.52 4.56
CA ILE A 188 -0.44 10.37 3.84
C ILE A 188 -1.48 9.82 2.86
N TYR A 189 -1.01 9.39 1.70
CA TYR A 189 -1.83 8.74 0.68
C TYR A 189 -1.03 7.72 -0.12
N TRP A 190 -1.69 6.85 -0.88
CA TRP A 190 -1.01 5.88 -1.74
C TRP A 190 -0.23 6.57 -2.87
N TYR A 191 1.03 6.16 -3.07
CA TYR A 191 1.88 6.64 -4.15
C TYR A 191 1.29 6.30 -5.53
N HIS A 192 0.76 5.09 -5.69
CA HIS A 192 0.32 4.58 -6.98
C HIS A 192 -1.07 3.94 -6.93
N ARG A 193 -1.87 4.15 -7.99
CA ARG A 193 -3.24 3.65 -8.15
C ARG A 193 -3.40 2.16 -7.87
N GLN A 194 -2.46 1.34 -8.33
CA GLN A 194 -2.46 -0.12 -8.10
C GLN A 194 -2.51 -0.49 -6.60
N PHE A 195 -1.90 0.29 -5.71
CA PHE A 195 -2.03 0.06 -4.26
C PHE A 195 -3.45 0.34 -3.77
N ILE A 196 -4.07 1.41 -4.27
CA ILE A 196 -5.46 1.77 -3.95
C ILE A 196 -6.40 0.62 -4.37
N GLU A 197 -6.24 0.12 -5.60
CA GLU A 197 -7.07 -0.95 -6.15
C GLU A 197 -6.92 -2.25 -5.37
N VAL A 198 -5.68 -2.66 -5.08
CA VAL A 198 -5.41 -3.88 -4.32
C VAL A 198 -5.90 -3.76 -2.89
N ALA A 199 -5.63 -2.64 -2.22
CA ALA A 199 -6.09 -2.40 -0.85
C ALA A 199 -7.62 -2.34 -0.79
N ARG A 200 -8.28 -1.71 -1.77
CA ARG A 200 -9.75 -1.67 -1.85
C ARG A 200 -10.33 -3.06 -2.10
N ALA A 201 -9.80 -3.80 -3.07
CA ALA A 201 -10.25 -5.15 -3.38
C ALA A 201 -10.00 -6.14 -2.22
N ARG A 202 -8.99 -5.89 -1.38
CA ARG A 202 -8.66 -6.75 -0.24
C ARG A 202 -9.46 -6.39 1.01
N TYR A 203 -9.45 -5.12 1.40
CA TYR A 203 -9.95 -4.68 2.71
C TYR A 203 -11.32 -4.00 2.65
N LEU A 204 -11.76 -3.53 1.49
CA LEU A 204 -13.02 -2.82 1.27
C LEU A 204 -13.91 -3.54 0.24
N HIS A 205 -13.90 -4.88 0.27
CA HIS A 205 -14.55 -5.72 -0.75
C HIS A 205 -16.06 -5.94 -0.53
N ASN A 206 -16.54 -5.75 0.69
CA ASN A 206 -17.95 -5.93 1.07
C ASN A 206 -18.53 -4.60 1.56
N GLU A 207 -19.74 -4.27 1.12
CA GLU A 207 -20.50 -3.10 1.57
C GLU A 207 -20.61 -2.99 3.09
N GLY A 208 -20.69 -4.11 3.82
CA GLY A 208 -20.72 -4.11 5.28
C GLY A 208 -19.45 -3.52 5.88
N VAL A 209 -18.28 -3.93 5.41
CA VAL A 209 -16.98 -3.42 5.87
C VAL A 209 -16.77 -1.98 5.42
N VAL A 210 -17.16 -1.66 4.18
CA VAL A 210 -17.12 -0.28 3.66
C VAL A 210 -17.95 0.65 4.54
N ARG A 211 -19.20 0.26 4.85
CA ARG A 211 -20.08 1.04 5.72
C ARG A 211 -19.50 1.19 7.11
N GLU A 212 -18.97 0.11 7.69
CA GLU A 212 -18.33 0.15 9.01
C GLU A 212 -17.16 1.14 9.06
N ILE A 213 -16.21 1.04 8.13
CA ILE A 213 -15.04 1.92 8.07
C ILE A 213 -15.47 3.38 7.87
N HIS A 214 -16.39 3.65 6.95
CA HIS A 214 -16.89 5.02 6.74
C HIS A 214 -17.68 5.56 7.94
N SER A 215 -18.43 4.71 8.66
CA SER A 215 -19.10 5.11 9.90
C SER A 215 -18.08 5.48 10.99
N LEU A 216 -17.00 4.70 11.16
CA LEU A 216 -15.94 5.01 12.11
C LEU A 216 -15.21 6.32 11.75
N CYS A 217 -14.93 6.55 10.46
CA CYS A 217 -14.41 7.83 9.99
C CYS A 217 -15.39 8.97 10.31
N ALA A 218 -16.68 8.79 10.05
CA ALA A 218 -17.69 9.81 10.32
C ALA A 218 -17.77 10.14 11.82
N ASP A 219 -17.76 9.12 12.70
CA ASP A 219 -17.75 9.33 14.15
C ASP A 219 -16.52 10.12 14.62
N TYR A 220 -15.36 9.87 14.02
CA TYR A 220 -14.14 10.62 14.30
C TYR A 220 -14.26 12.08 13.86
N TYR A 221 -14.59 12.33 12.59
CA TYR A 221 -14.63 13.68 12.04
C TYR A 221 -15.79 14.54 12.57
N LEU A 222 -16.88 13.92 13.02
CA LEU A 222 -17.97 14.61 13.73
C LEU A 222 -17.65 14.86 15.21
N GLY A 223 -16.55 14.32 15.73
CA GLY A 223 -16.16 14.46 17.12
C GLY A 223 -17.12 13.75 18.08
N THR A 224 -17.77 12.66 17.64
CA THR A 224 -18.77 11.91 18.43
C THR A 224 -18.22 11.54 19.81
N TRP A 225 -16.93 11.24 19.91
CA TRP A 225 -16.26 10.81 21.15
C TRP A 225 -15.27 11.85 21.70
N ALA A 226 -15.27 13.09 21.20
CA ALA A 226 -14.29 14.10 21.61
C ALA A 226 -14.49 14.61 23.05
N ASN A 227 -15.75 14.69 23.50
CA ASN A 227 -16.14 15.24 24.81
C ASN A 227 -16.85 14.22 25.70
N GLN A 228 -16.83 12.94 25.33
CA GLN A 228 -17.48 11.87 26.08
C GLN A 228 -16.70 10.57 25.97
N GLU A 229 -16.76 9.73 27.00
CA GLU A 229 -16.10 8.44 27.00
C GLU A 229 -16.79 7.49 26.03
N LYS A 230 -16.01 6.88 25.14
CA LYS A 230 -16.52 5.85 24.23
C LYS A 230 -16.84 4.58 25.01
N PRO A 231 -18.10 4.10 25.01
CA PRO A 231 -18.44 2.86 25.69
C PRO A 231 -17.77 1.69 25.00
N PHE A 232 -17.20 0.78 25.77
CA PHE A 232 -16.62 -0.46 25.25
C PHE A 232 -16.99 -1.66 26.12
N LYS A 233 -16.91 -2.85 25.52
CA LYS A 233 -17.20 -4.11 26.21
C LYS A 233 -15.90 -4.88 26.42
N TYR A 234 -15.73 -5.39 27.63
CA TYR A 234 -14.65 -6.32 27.95
C TYR A 234 -14.90 -7.67 27.29
N THR A 235 -13.82 -8.33 26.91
CA THR A 235 -13.85 -9.77 26.64
C THR A 235 -13.41 -10.56 27.84
N ASP A 236 -13.85 -11.82 27.92
CA ASP A 236 -13.51 -12.74 29.01
C ASP A 236 -11.99 -12.99 29.18
N LYS A 237 -11.16 -12.56 28.21
CA LYS A 237 -9.71 -12.73 28.19
C LYS A 237 -8.92 -11.53 28.73
N GLN A 238 -9.58 -10.40 28.95
CA GLN A 238 -9.01 -9.12 29.41
C GLN A 238 -9.20 -8.92 30.91
#